data_AF-A0A063ZFP4-F1
#
_entry.id   AF-A0A063ZFP4-F1
#
_cell.length_a   1.000
_cell.length_b   1.000
_cell.length_c   1.000
_cell.angle_alpha   90.00
_cell.angle_beta   90.00
_cell.angle_gamma   90.00
#
_symmetry.space_group_name_H-M   'P 1'
#
loop_
_entity.id
_entity.type
_entity.pdbx_description
1 polymer ?
#
loop_
_entity_poly.entity_id
_entity_poly.type
_entity_poly.pdbx_seq_one_letter_code
_entity_poly.pdbx_strand_id
1 'polypeptide(L)'
;MSERQLLLEIVDALEKQGLSQGEYQLHQWVDVEALEQLVDSANADLKVRFAVAEFQVLVTQSEVQVVSSSEEESNPRDQDEESY
;
A
#
# COMPACT_ATOMS: atom_id res chain seq x y z
N MET A 1 -0.28 -14.88 8.07
CA MET A 1 0.04 -13.58 8.68
C MET A 1 -0.82 -13.47 9.93
N SER A 2 -0.30 -13.07 11.09
CA SER A 2 -1.19 -12.72 12.22
C SER A 2 -1.75 -11.29 12.04
N GLU A 3 -2.95 -11.02 12.54
CA GLU A 3 -3.59 -9.68 12.56
C GLU A 3 -2.60 -8.54 12.89
N ARG A 4 -1.82 -8.70 13.96
CA ARG A 4 -0.81 -7.72 14.39
C ARG A 4 0.31 -7.50 13.37
N GLN A 5 0.74 -8.55 12.66
CA GLN A 5 1.71 -8.42 11.58
C GLN A 5 1.10 -7.72 10.38
N LEU A 6 -0.13 -8.07 10.02
CA LEU A 6 -0.84 -7.43 8.91
C LEU A 6 -1.02 -5.93 9.15
N LEU A 7 -1.43 -5.55 10.37
CA LEU A 7 -1.56 -4.16 10.77
C LEU A 7 -0.22 -3.41 10.66
N LEU A 8 0.86 -3.99 11.19
CA LEU A 8 2.20 -3.40 11.13
C LEU A 8 2.69 -3.23 9.70
N GLU A 9 2.47 -4.22 8.82
CA GLU A 9 2.86 -4.15 7.41
C GLU A 9 2.06 -3.06 6.66
N ILE A 10 0.75 -2.94 6.92
CA ILE A 10 -0.08 -1.88 6.34
C ILE A 10 0.39 -0.51 6.84
N VAL A 11 0.65 -0.36 8.14
CA VAL A 11 1.12 0.90 8.73
C VAL A 11 2.50 1.28 8.19
N ASP A 12 3.45 0.36 8.18
CA ASP A 12 4.80 0.58 7.65
C ASP A 12 4.78 0.97 6.17
N ALA A 13 3.94 0.32 5.37
CA ALA A 13 3.79 0.64 3.96
C ALA A 13 3.16 2.02 3.72
N LEU A 14 2.23 2.45 4.58
CA LEU A 14 1.65 3.79 4.54
C LEU A 14 2.64 4.86 5.03
N GLU A 15 3.38 4.59 6.11
CA GLU A 15 4.42 5.49 6.63
C GLU A 15 5.55 5.72 5.63
N LYS A 16 5.94 4.68 4.88
CA LYS A 16 6.90 4.80 3.77
C LYS A 16 6.43 5.73 2.64
N GLN A 17 5.11 5.87 2.46
CA GLN A 17 4.53 6.79 1.49
C GLN A 17 4.28 8.19 2.07
N GLY A 18 4.57 8.41 3.36
CA GLY A 18 4.43 9.70 4.03
C GLY A 18 3.11 9.88 4.79
N LEU A 19 2.25 8.86 4.86
CA LEU A 19 1.08 8.86 5.72
C LEU A 19 1.50 8.50 7.15
N SER A 20 1.35 9.42 8.09
CA SER A 20 1.62 9.14 9.51
C SER A 20 0.44 8.41 10.16
N GLN A 21 0.71 7.39 10.99
CA GLN A 21 -0.33 6.60 11.69
C GLN A 21 -1.35 7.45 12.49
N GLY A 22 -0.96 8.66 12.89
CA GLY A 22 -1.86 9.60 13.57
C GLY A 22 -2.88 10.31 12.66
N GLU A 23 -2.64 10.35 11.35
CA GLU A 23 -3.48 11.08 10.39
C GLU A 23 -4.55 10.19 9.73
N TYR A 24 -4.31 8.88 9.67
CA TYR A 24 -5.28 7.91 9.17
C TYR A 24 -5.77 6.99 10.29
N GLN A 25 -7.09 6.99 10.53
CA GLN A 25 -7.70 5.99 11.41
C GLN A 25 -7.97 4.72 10.58
N LEU A 26 -6.99 3.83 10.45
CA LEU A 26 -7.10 2.63 9.59
C LEU A 26 -8.40 1.84 9.86
N HIS A 27 -8.79 1.70 11.13
CA HIS A 27 -10.04 1.05 11.58
C HIS A 27 -11.33 1.69 11.07
N GLN A 28 -11.31 2.95 10.62
CA GLN A 28 -12.45 3.62 9.99
C GLN A 28 -12.59 3.25 8.51
N TRP A 29 -11.51 2.80 7.88
CA TRP A 29 -11.46 2.48 6.44
C TRP A 29 -11.50 0.98 6.18
N VAL A 30 -10.81 0.21 7.01
CA VAL A 30 -10.69 -1.24 6.88
C VAL A 30 -10.75 -1.91 8.25
N ASP A 31 -11.54 -2.97 8.32
CA ASP A 31 -11.56 -3.86 9.46
C ASP A 31 -10.41 -4.86 9.32
N VAL A 32 -9.37 -4.70 10.14
CA VAL A 32 -8.13 -5.48 10.05
C VAL A 32 -8.36 -6.93 10.48
N GLU A 33 -9.29 -7.17 11.41
CA GLU A 33 -9.68 -8.53 11.81
C GLU A 33 -10.37 -9.25 10.66
N ALA A 34 -11.32 -8.59 10.01
CA ALA A 34 -12.00 -9.16 8.85
C ALA A 34 -11.04 -9.36 7.67
N LEU A 35 -10.10 -8.44 7.46
CA LEU A 35 -9.08 -8.54 6.42
C LEU A 35 -8.13 -9.71 6.67
N GLU A 36 -7.69 -9.90 7.91
CA GLU A 36 -6.86 -11.05 8.28
C GLU A 36 -7.59 -12.36 8.04
N GLN A 37 -8.82 -12.49 8.54
CA GLN A 37 -9.65 -13.68 8.29
C GLN A 37 -9.90 -13.92 6.79
N LEU A 38 -10.07 -12.85 6.01
CA LEU A 38 -10.24 -12.95 4.56
C LEU A 38 -8.96 -13.45 3.88
N VAL A 39 -7.80 -12.94 4.28
CA VAL A 39 -6.50 -13.35 3.73
C VAL A 39 -6.11 -14.76 4.17
N ASP A 40 -6.47 -15.15 5.39
CA ASP A 40 -6.20 -16.48 5.94
C ASP A 40 -7.12 -17.55 5.33
N SER A 41 -8.39 -17.22 5.10
CA SER A 41 -9.37 -18.12 4.47
C SER A 41 -9.23 -18.23 2.95
N ALA A 42 -8.54 -17.29 2.31
CA ALA A 42 -8.40 -17.27 0.87
C ALA A 42 -7.15 -18.00 0.37
N ASN A 43 -7.27 -18.57 -0.83
CA ASN A 43 -6.14 -19.19 -1.52
C ASN A 43 -5.10 -18.12 -1.93
N ALA A 44 -3.86 -18.57 -2.18
CA ALA A 44 -2.67 -17.75 -2.40
C ALA A 44 -2.78 -16.65 -3.50
N ASP A 45 -3.82 -16.68 -4.34
CA ASP A 45 -4.06 -15.69 -5.38
C ASP A 45 -4.99 -14.52 -4.97
N LEU A 46 -5.49 -14.48 -3.72
CA LEU A 46 -6.33 -13.37 -3.28
C LEU A 46 -5.54 -12.08 -3.13
N LYS A 47 -6.06 -11.04 -3.79
CA LYS A 47 -5.54 -9.67 -3.72
C LYS A 47 -6.65 -8.75 -3.25
N VAL A 48 -6.51 -8.19 -2.05
CA VAL A 48 -7.46 -7.23 -1.50
C VAL A 48 -6.94 -5.82 -1.76
N ARG A 49 -7.72 -5.01 -2.47
CA ARG A 49 -7.40 -3.60 -2.73
C ARG A 49 -8.41 -2.70 -2.06
N PHE A 50 -7.94 -1.74 -1.28
CA PHE A 50 -8.78 -0.72 -0.65
C PHE A 50 -8.09 0.64 -0.71
N ALA A 51 -8.89 1.71 -0.69
CA ALA A 51 -8.40 3.08 -0.65
C ALA A 51 -8.36 3.57 0.80
N VAL A 52 -7.23 4.13 1.21
CA VAL A 52 -7.06 4.83 2.49
C VAL A 52 -6.72 6.27 2.14
N ALA A 53 -7.67 7.17 2.35
CA ALA A 53 -7.57 8.56 1.91
C ALA A 53 -7.24 8.66 0.39
N GLU A 54 -6.04 9.11 0.04
CA GLU A 54 -5.55 9.27 -1.35
C GLU A 54 -4.67 8.10 -1.84
N PHE A 55 -4.39 7.12 -0.98
CA PHE A 55 -3.49 6.00 -1.27
C PHE A 55 -4.25 4.70 -1.50
N GLN A 56 -3.78 3.87 -2.42
CA GLN A 56 -4.33 2.53 -2.63
C GLN A 56 -3.47 1.49 -1.95
N VAL A 57 -4.06 0.74 -1.01
CA VAL A 57 -3.38 -0.35 -0.32
C VAL A 57 -3.79 -1.66 -0.98
N LEU A 58 -2.79 -2.44 -1.41
CA LEU A 58 -2.90 -3.79 -1.90
C LEU A 58 -2.36 -4.75 -0.85
N VAL A 59 -3.22 -5.65 -0.39
CA VAL A 59 -2.89 -6.68 0.59
C VAL A 59 -2.99 -8.05 -0.07
N THR A 60 -1.96 -8.86 0.14
CA THR A 60 -1.88 -10.25 -0.31
C THR A 60 -1.52 -11.15 0.87
N GLN A 61 -1.59 -12.47 0.68
CA GLN A 61 -1.20 -13.42 1.74
C GLN A 61 0.28 -13.33 2.12
N SER A 62 1.12 -12.80 1.24
CA SER A 62 2.57 -12.74 1.41
C SER A 62 3.10 -11.35 1.74
N GLU A 63 2.45 -10.30 1.23
CA GLU A 63 2.97 -8.94 1.30
C GLU A 63 1.86 -7.87 1.24
N VAL A 64 2.18 -6.68 1.75
CA VAL A 64 1.37 -5.47 1.64
C VAL A 64 2.14 -4.43 0.83
N GLN A 65 1.47 -3.85 -0.17
CA GLN A 65 2.01 -2.78 -1.00
C GLN A 65 1.06 -1.58 -1.02
N VAL A 66 1.63 -0.38 -0.98
CA VAL A 66 0.87 0.86 -1.23
C VAL A 66 1.22 1.35 -2.62
N VAL A 67 0.19 1.51 -3.45
CA VAL A 67 0.28 2.06 -4.80
C VAL A 67 -0.17 3.51 -4.74
N SER A 68 0.78 4.41 -4.94
CA SER A 68 0.53 5.84 -5.06
C SER A 68 0.17 6.14 -6.51
N SER A 69 -0.85 6.98 -6.75
CA SER A 69 -1.22 7.37 -8.12
C SER A 69 -0.20 8.30 -8.80
N SER A 70 0.92 8.59 -8.13
CA SER A 70 1.98 9.52 -8.53
C SER A 70 3.19 8.84 -9.16
N GLU A 71 3.00 7.70 -9.84
CA GLU A 71 3.96 7.18 -10.83
C GLU A 71 3.68 7.80 -12.22
N GLU A 72 3.54 9.13 -12.28
CA GLU A 72 3.73 9.87 -13.53
C GLU A 72 5.04 10.64 -13.43
N GLU A 73 6.03 10.13 -14.17
CA GLU A 73 7.05 10.91 -14.86
C GLU A 73 8.21 11.48 -14.01
N SER A 74 9.11 10.60 -13.59
CA SER A 74 10.53 10.95 -13.52
C SER A 74 11.28 10.07 -14.50
N ASN A 75 11.15 10.40 -15.79
CA ASN A 75 12.00 9.88 -16.85
C ASN A 75 13.24 10.78 -16.94
N PRO A 76 14.42 10.37 -16.42
CA PRO A 76 15.66 11.04 -16.77
C PRO A 76 16.09 10.49 -18.14
N ARG A 77 15.72 11.18 -19.22
CA ARG A 77 16.38 10.96 -20.50
C ARG A 77 17.27 12.17 -20.79
N ASP A 78 18.53 11.91 -20.52
CA ASP A 78 19.76 12.43 -21.12
C ASP A 78 19.75 13.83 -21.75
N GLN A 79 20.69 14.61 -21.22
CA GLN A 79 21.38 15.67 -21.92
C GLN A 79 21.98 15.12 -23.22
N ASP A 80 21.65 15.72 -24.36
CA ASP A 80 22.59 15.80 -25.48
C ASP A 80 22.53 17.22 -26.05
N GLU A 81 23.71 17.82 -26.06
CA GLU A 81 24.06 19.10 -26.67
C GLU A 81 23.64 19.16 -28.14
N GLU A 82 22.91 20.22 -28.52
CA GLU A 82 22.99 20.73 -29.89
C GLU A 82 23.44 22.20 -29.84
N SER A 83 24.76 22.38 -29.80
CA SER A 83 25.40 23.60 -30.31
C SER A 83 25.48 23.51 -31.82
N TYR A 84 24.78 24.38 -32.56
CA TYR A 84 25.14 24.82 -33.91
C TYR A 84 24.63 26.24 -34.18
#